data_AF-A0A6F8XWY8-F1
#
_entry.id   AF-A0A6F8XWY8-F1
#
_cell.length_a   1.000
_cell.length_b   1.000
_cell.length_c   1.000
_cell.angle_alpha   90.00
_cell.angle_beta   90.00
_cell.angle_gamma   90.00
#
_symmetry.space_group_name_H-M   'P 1'
#
loop_
_entity.id
_entity.type
_entity.pdbx_description
1 polymer ?
#
loop_
_entity_poly.entity_id
_entity_poly.type
_entity_poly.pdbx_seq_one_letter_code
_entity_poly.pdbx_strand_id
1 'polypeptide(L)'
;MDVAGLVWQEICRPASWSAALPPRVPAGVTLAAHDDLVVHPLAVVSVRQKVVPLATAVSRVGALLPKGGTKRYHVDVETGPGVAVEPLTAHFAPAQFTELSADQKLSAPSFASLPAGVSLAPATAVEAPFDRAVRSDVVMETLNIVDLETGVRA
;
A
#
# COMPACT_ATOMS: atom_id res chain seq x y z
N MET A 1 14.76 -5.10 19.74
CA MET A 1 14.37 -4.07 18.77
C MET A 1 12.85 -3.89 18.75
N ASP A 2 12.35 -2.66 18.62
CA ASP A 2 10.93 -2.41 18.40
C ASP A 2 10.60 -2.45 16.90
N VAL A 3 10.22 -3.63 16.41
CA VAL A 3 9.91 -3.84 15.00
C VAL A 3 8.56 -3.21 14.62
N ALA A 4 7.58 -3.22 15.53
CA ALA A 4 6.27 -2.64 15.27
C ALA A 4 6.40 -1.12 15.05
N GLY A 5 7.19 -0.44 15.88
CA GLY A 5 7.49 0.98 15.68
C GLY A 5 8.18 1.27 14.34
N LEU A 6 9.10 0.41 13.90
CA LEU A 6 9.76 0.57 12.58
C LEU A 6 8.80 0.34 11.41
N VAL A 7 7.93 -0.68 11.51
CA VAL A 7 6.88 -0.93 10.51
C VAL A 7 5.93 0.27 10.41
N TRP A 8 5.51 0.81 11.56
CA TRP A 8 4.67 2.00 11.60
C TRP A 8 5.34 3.22 10.96
N GLN A 9 6.61 3.48 11.31
CA GLN A 9 7.38 4.57 10.70
C GLN A 9 7.51 4.43 9.18
N GLU A 10 7.70 3.21 8.67
CA GLU A 10 7.73 2.96 7.23
C GLU A 10 6.38 3.23 6.59
N ILE A 11 5.28 2.72 7.16
CA ILE A 11 3.93 2.94 6.65
C ILE A 11 3.57 4.43 6.62
N CYS A 12 4.04 5.23 7.57
CA CYS A 12 3.82 6.68 7.58
C CYS A 12 4.61 7.46 6.52
N ARG A 13 5.55 6.84 5.79
CA ARG A 13 6.31 7.53 4.73
C ARG A 13 5.45 7.67 3.47
N PRO A 14 5.35 8.87 2.86
CA PRO A 14 4.67 9.03 1.59
C PRO A 14 5.19 8.09 0.49
N ALA A 15 6.50 7.81 0.48
CA ALA A 15 7.14 6.91 -0.48
C ALA A 15 6.72 5.43 -0.35
N SER A 16 6.08 5.04 0.76
CA SER A 16 5.53 3.70 0.96
C SER A 16 4.14 3.55 0.37
N TRP A 17 3.54 4.65 -0.10
CA TRP A 17 2.24 4.69 -0.74
C TRP A 17 2.37 4.95 -2.25
N SER A 18 1.44 4.38 -3.01
CA SER A 18 1.32 4.62 -4.44
C SER A 18 -0.15 4.58 -4.84
N ALA A 19 -0.51 5.43 -5.80
CA ALA A 19 -1.82 5.43 -6.44
C ALA A 19 -1.62 5.27 -7.95
N ALA A 20 -2.20 4.22 -8.53
CA ALA A 20 -2.09 3.95 -9.94
C ALA A 20 -3.47 3.64 -10.55
N LEU A 21 -3.74 4.17 -11.73
CA LEU A 21 -4.92 3.79 -12.49
C LEU A 21 -4.83 2.32 -12.92
N PRO A 22 -5.93 1.56 -12.86
CA PRO A 22 -5.99 0.24 -13.46
C PRO A 22 -5.65 0.30 -14.97
N PRO A 23 -5.04 -0.75 -15.52
CA PRO A 23 -4.80 -0.82 -16.96
C PRO A 23 -6.13 -0.69 -17.71
N ARG A 24 -6.11 0.03 -18.84
CA ARG A 24 -7.26 0.29 -19.73
C ARG A 24 -8.35 1.23 -19.20
N VAL A 25 -8.13 1.91 -18.07
CA VAL A 25 -9.00 3.02 -17.65
C VAL A 25 -8.43 4.35 -18.20
N PRO A 26 -9.04 4.97 -19.23
CA PRO A 26 -8.63 6.29 -19.66
C PRO A 26 -8.97 7.31 -18.58
N ALA A 27 -7.97 8.04 -18.09
CA ALA A 27 -8.19 9.18 -17.22
C ALA A 27 -8.88 10.30 -18.01
N GLY A 28 -10.17 10.54 -17.74
CA GLY A 28 -10.89 11.70 -18.27
C GLY A 28 -10.37 13.03 -17.70
N VAL A 29 -9.66 12.97 -16.57
CA VAL A 29 -8.96 14.09 -15.92
C VAL A 29 -7.61 13.60 -15.42
N THR A 30 -6.59 14.45 -15.52
CA THR A 30 -5.26 14.18 -14.97
C THR A 30 -4.91 15.28 -13.98
N LEU A 31 -4.35 14.91 -12.84
CA LEU A 31 -3.86 15.87 -11.87
C LEU A 31 -2.59 16.55 -12.43
N ALA A 32 -2.50 17.87 -12.27
CA ALA A 32 -1.24 18.56 -12.47
C ALA A 32 -0.18 18.06 -11.48
N ALA A 33 1.11 18.23 -11.80
CA ALA A 33 2.18 17.81 -10.89
C ALA A 33 1.99 18.46 -9.50
N HIS A 34 2.07 17.65 -8.45
CA HIS A 34 1.88 18.07 -7.07
C HIS A 34 2.78 17.26 -6.14
N ASP A 35 3.24 17.86 -5.04
CA ASP A 35 4.21 17.25 -4.12
C ASP A 35 3.57 16.34 -3.07
N ASP A 36 2.26 16.45 -2.84
CA ASP A 36 1.52 15.57 -1.93
C ASP A 36 1.07 14.26 -2.61
N LEU A 37 0.84 13.23 -1.79
CA LEU A 37 0.16 12.02 -2.25
C LEU A 37 -1.31 12.34 -2.54
N VAL A 38 -1.62 12.52 -3.81
CA VAL A 38 -2.99 12.71 -4.29
C VAL A 38 -3.45 11.46 -5.03
N VAL A 39 -4.65 11.01 -4.69
CA VAL A 39 -5.24 9.78 -5.22
C VAL A 39 -6.31 10.13 -6.25
N HIS A 40 -6.17 9.62 -7.48
CA HIS A 40 -7.26 9.71 -8.45
C HIS A 40 -8.44 8.84 -7.98
N PRO A 41 -9.71 9.28 -8.09
CA PRO A 41 -10.86 8.50 -7.60
C PRO A 41 -10.96 7.08 -8.17
N LEU A 42 -10.49 6.89 -9.41
CA LEU A 42 -10.41 5.59 -10.08
C LEU A 42 -9.08 4.83 -9.87
N ALA A 43 -8.16 5.35 -9.05
CA ALA A 43 -6.88 4.69 -8.80
C ALA A 43 -7.01 3.57 -7.77
N VAL A 44 -6.19 2.54 -7.95
CA VAL A 44 -5.85 1.58 -6.91
C VAL A 44 -4.81 2.22 -6.01
N VAL A 45 -5.10 2.29 -4.72
CA VAL A 45 -4.14 2.77 -3.70
C VAL A 45 -3.43 1.56 -3.14
N SER A 46 -2.12 1.63 -2.95
CA SER A 46 -1.36 0.56 -2.33
C SER A 46 -0.38 1.12 -1.33
N VAL A 47 -0.22 0.40 -0.22
CA VAL A 47 0.80 0.68 0.78
C VAL A 47 1.70 -0.55 0.91
N ARG A 48 3.01 -0.30 0.93
CA ARG A 48 4.04 -1.33 1.00
C ARG A 48 5.10 -0.93 2.02
N GLN A 49 5.39 -1.83 2.96
CA GLN A 49 6.54 -1.71 3.85
C GLN A 49 7.57 -2.81 3.54
N LYS A 50 8.85 -2.53 3.78
CA LYS A 50 9.97 -3.47 3.52
C LYS A 50 10.77 -3.80 4.79
N VAL A 51 10.23 -3.48 5.97
CA VAL A 51 10.93 -3.69 7.25
C VAL A 51 10.99 -5.16 7.61
N VAL A 52 9.84 -5.86 7.52
CA VAL A 52 9.72 -7.31 7.77
C VAL A 52 8.65 -7.92 6.89
N PRO A 53 8.70 -9.24 6.60
CA PRO A 53 7.56 -9.91 5.96
C PRO A 53 6.35 -9.93 6.92
N LEU A 54 5.22 -9.43 6.44
CA LEU A 54 3.94 -9.47 7.15
C LEU A 54 3.37 -10.89 7.17
N ALA A 55 2.45 -11.15 8.10
CA ALA A 55 1.81 -12.45 8.34
C ALA A 55 2.78 -13.64 8.51
N THR A 56 4.08 -13.38 8.70
CA THR A 56 5.15 -14.37 8.81
C THR A 56 5.76 -14.31 10.21
N ALA A 57 6.20 -15.46 10.73
CA ALA A 57 6.87 -15.50 12.03
C ALA A 57 8.28 -14.90 11.93
N VAL A 58 8.49 -13.77 12.60
CA VAL A 58 9.75 -13.04 12.66
C VAL A 58 10.38 -13.31 14.02
N SER A 59 11.46 -14.09 14.04
CA SER A 59 12.24 -14.38 15.25
C SER A 59 13.47 -13.50 15.40
N ARG A 60 13.98 -12.94 14.30
CA ARG A 60 15.11 -12.01 14.26
C ARG A 60 14.92 -10.98 13.15
N VAL A 61 15.69 -9.91 13.15
CA VAL A 61 15.79 -8.93 12.05
C VAL A 61 17.28 -8.65 11.87
N GLY A 62 17.89 -9.32 10.90
CA GLY A 62 19.34 -9.37 10.76
C GLY A 62 19.98 -10.01 12.01
N ALA A 63 20.75 -9.23 12.76
CA ALA A 63 21.39 -9.65 14.00
C ALA A 63 20.56 -9.34 15.26
N LEU A 64 19.45 -8.61 15.14
CA LEU A 64 18.69 -8.10 16.28
C LEU A 64 17.44 -8.95 16.55
N LEU A 65 17.08 -9.09 17.83
CA LEU A 65 15.88 -9.81 18.25
C LEU A 65 14.71 -8.84 18.45
N PRO A 66 13.48 -9.17 18.01
CA PRO A 66 12.29 -8.39 18.31
C PRO A 66 12.01 -8.36 19.82
N LYS A 67 11.50 -7.23 20.31
CA LYS A 67 11.06 -7.09 21.71
C LYS A 67 9.90 -8.06 21.99
N GLY A 68 10.08 -8.91 22.99
CA GLY A 68 9.09 -9.92 23.37
C GLY A 68 9.09 -11.18 22.51
N GLY A 69 10.20 -11.48 21.82
CA GLY A 69 10.40 -12.75 21.11
C GLY A 69 9.76 -12.80 19.72
N THR A 70 9.59 -14.01 19.20
CA THR A 70 9.04 -14.27 17.86
C THR A 70 7.61 -13.77 17.74
N LYS A 71 7.33 -12.95 16.73
CA LYS A 71 5.99 -12.37 16.49
C LYS A 71 5.63 -12.40 15.01
N ARG A 72 4.33 -12.28 14.72
CA ARG A 72 3.82 -11.95 13.39
C ARG A 72 3.32 -10.51 13.39
N TYR A 73 3.55 -9.81 12.30
CA TYR A 73 3.11 -8.44 12.10
C TYR A 73 2.05 -8.39 11.02
N HIS A 74 1.02 -7.61 11.26
CA HIS A 74 -0.12 -7.44 10.36
C HIS A 74 -0.31 -5.95 10.09
N VAL A 75 -0.85 -5.65 8.92
CA VAL A 75 -1.32 -4.33 8.53
C VAL A 75 -2.75 -4.52 8.11
N ASP A 76 -3.65 -3.96 8.91
CA ASP A 76 -5.08 -3.99 8.67
C ASP A 76 -5.52 -2.59 8.28
N VAL A 77 -6.47 -2.49 7.35
CA VAL A 77 -7.01 -1.22 6.88
C VAL A 77 -8.53 -1.29 6.98
N GLU A 78 -9.10 -0.30 7.64
CA GLU A 78 -10.55 -0.10 7.68
C GLU A 78 -10.97 0.64 6.41
N THR A 79 -11.97 0.12 5.71
CA THR A 79 -12.45 0.67 4.44
C THR A 79 -13.97 0.79 4.44
N GLY A 80 -14.47 1.72 3.64
CA GLY A 80 -15.90 1.85 3.38
C GLY A 80 -16.43 0.70 2.50
N PRO A 81 -17.76 0.56 2.38
CA PRO A 81 -18.37 -0.42 1.50
C PRO A 81 -17.91 -0.23 0.05
N GLY A 82 -17.72 -1.33 -0.68
CA GLY A 82 -17.31 -1.30 -2.08
C GLY A 82 -15.81 -1.18 -2.33
N VAL A 83 -14.96 -1.26 -1.29
CA VAL A 83 -13.51 -1.36 -1.42
C VAL A 83 -13.06 -2.78 -1.08
N ALA A 84 -12.30 -3.40 -1.98
CA ALA A 84 -11.61 -4.66 -1.74
C ALA A 84 -10.19 -4.38 -1.25
N VAL A 85 -9.77 -5.13 -0.23
CA VAL A 85 -8.40 -5.10 0.31
C VAL A 85 -7.70 -6.39 -0.06
N GLU A 86 -6.61 -6.29 -0.80
CA GLU A 86 -5.81 -7.43 -1.25
C GLU A 86 -4.40 -7.38 -0.68
N PRO A 87 -3.81 -8.52 -0.27
CA PRO A 87 -2.44 -8.55 0.23
C PRO A 87 -1.44 -8.30 -0.91
N LEU A 88 -0.46 -7.45 -0.64
CA LEU A 88 0.63 -7.14 -1.56
C LEU A 88 1.91 -7.83 -1.11
N THR A 89 2.67 -8.42 -2.03
CA THR A 89 3.90 -9.17 -1.73
C THR A 89 5.16 -8.46 -2.20
N ALA A 90 6.27 -8.60 -1.47
CA ALA A 90 7.60 -8.12 -1.83
C ALA A 90 8.64 -9.21 -1.63
N HIS A 91 9.82 -9.03 -2.24
CA HIS A 91 10.93 -9.94 -2.06
C HIS A 91 11.66 -9.67 -0.73
N PHE A 92 11.75 -10.71 0.09
CA PHE A 92 12.49 -10.72 1.35
C PHE A 92 13.46 -11.89 1.38
N ALA A 93 14.59 -11.74 2.07
CA ALA A 93 15.50 -12.84 2.35
C ALA A 93 15.06 -13.54 3.65
N PRO A 94 14.43 -14.73 3.63
CA PRO A 94 13.81 -15.33 4.81
C PRO A 94 14.81 -15.58 5.95
N ALA A 95 16.06 -15.89 5.59
CA ALA A 95 17.16 -16.09 6.54
C ALA A 95 17.45 -14.85 7.41
N GLN A 96 17.05 -13.63 7.00
CA GLN A 96 17.18 -12.42 7.81
C GLN A 96 16.12 -12.31 8.90
N PHE A 97 15.00 -13.03 8.78
CA PHE A 97 13.82 -12.87 9.63
C PHE A 97 13.51 -14.08 10.50
N THR A 98 13.92 -15.26 10.06
CA THR A 98 13.70 -16.52 10.75
C THR A 98 15.02 -17.23 11.02
N GLU A 99 15.10 -17.90 12.16
CA GLU A 99 16.21 -18.78 12.46
C GLU A 99 16.03 -20.10 11.71
N LEU A 100 16.86 -20.28 10.68
CA LEU A 100 16.90 -21.49 9.86
C LEU A 100 18.00 -22.43 10.36
N SER A 101 17.76 -23.75 10.31
CA SER A 101 18.81 -24.74 10.56
C SER A 101 19.94 -24.62 9.51
N ALA A 102 21.11 -25.21 9.76
CA ALA A 102 22.24 -25.13 8.83
C ALA A 102 21.88 -25.66 7.42
N ASP A 103 21.19 -26.79 7.35
CA ASP A 103 20.75 -27.41 6.09
C ASP A 103 19.70 -26.55 5.36
N GLN A 104 18.78 -25.95 6.12
CA GLN A 104 17.81 -25.02 5.57
C GLN A 104 18.47 -23.75 5.04
N LYS A 105 19.54 -23.24 5.67
CA LYS A 105 20.28 -22.06 5.16
C LYS A 105 20.97 -22.34 3.84
N LEU A 106 21.48 -23.56 3.63
CA LEU A 106 22.14 -23.99 2.39
C LEU A 106 21.16 -24.14 1.23
N SER A 107 19.91 -24.53 1.54
CA SER A 107 18.89 -24.84 0.53
C SER A 107 17.83 -23.74 0.36
N ALA A 108 17.77 -22.76 1.27
CA ALA A 108 16.76 -21.72 1.24
C ALA A 108 16.97 -20.77 0.05
N PRO A 109 15.88 -20.31 -0.59
CA PRO A 109 15.96 -19.29 -1.62
C PRO A 109 16.54 -18.00 -1.02
N SER A 110 17.44 -17.34 -1.75
CA SER A 110 18.03 -16.07 -1.31
C SER A 110 16.97 -14.98 -1.12
N PHE A 111 15.91 -15.02 -1.93
CA PHE A 111 14.74 -14.16 -1.82
C PHE A 111 13.45 -14.95 -2.06
N ALA A 112 12.42 -14.69 -1.25
CA ALA A 112 11.08 -15.22 -1.40
C ALA A 112 10.08 -14.06 -1.48
N SER A 113 9.02 -14.23 -2.28
CA SER A 113 7.90 -13.29 -2.31
C SER A 113 7.02 -13.52 -1.08
N LEU A 114 6.99 -12.56 -0.16
CA LEU A 114 6.25 -12.62 1.11
C LEU A 114 5.35 -11.39 1.27
N PRO A 115 4.27 -11.48 2.07
CA PRO A 115 3.38 -10.35 2.31
C PRO A 115 4.14 -9.13 2.84
N ALA A 116 3.84 -7.95 2.31
CA ALA A 116 4.60 -6.73 2.52
C ALA A 116 3.70 -5.49 2.68
N GLY A 117 2.41 -5.62 2.42
CA GLY A 117 1.45 -4.55 2.55
C GLY A 117 0.11 -4.94 1.97
N VAL A 118 -0.68 -3.95 1.56
CA VAL A 118 -2.03 -4.14 1.03
C VAL A 118 -2.30 -3.19 -0.14
N SER A 119 -3.20 -3.59 -1.02
CA SER A 119 -3.80 -2.74 -2.05
C SER A 119 -5.29 -2.61 -1.82
N LEU A 120 -5.80 -1.40 -2.05
CA LEU A 120 -7.19 -1.00 -1.97
C LEU A 120 -7.67 -0.72 -3.39
N ALA A 121 -8.65 -1.50 -3.85
CA ALA A 121 -9.26 -1.35 -5.15
C ALA A 121 -10.79 -1.31 -5.02
N PRO A 122 -11.52 -0.74 -6.00
CA PRO A 122 -12.96 -0.93 -6.07
C PRO A 122 -13.29 -2.44 -6.10
N ALA A 123 -14.19 -2.89 -5.23
CA ALA A 123 -14.60 -4.29 -5.16
C ALA A 123 -15.28 -4.77 -6.46
N THR A 124 -15.88 -3.84 -7.21
CA THR A 124 -16.42 -4.05 -8.54
C THR A 124 -15.95 -2.93 -9.46
N ALA A 125 -14.97 -3.22 -10.31
CA ALA A 125 -14.63 -2.34 -11.43
C ALA A 125 -15.55 -2.66 -12.60
N VAL A 126 -16.46 -1.74 -12.93
CA VAL A 126 -17.29 -1.85 -14.13
C VAL A 126 -16.66 -0.97 -15.20
N GLU A 127 -16.14 -1.58 -16.27
CA GLU A 127 -15.93 -0.83 -17.52
C GLU A 127 -17.31 -0.41 -18.03
N ALA A 128 -17.69 0.84 -17.78
CA ALA A 128 -18.89 1.42 -18.34
C ALA A 128 -18.57 1.86 -19.77
N PRO A 129 -19.17 1.25 -20.81
CA PRO A 129 -19.04 1.81 -22.14
C PRO A 129 -19.70 3.19 -22.15
N PHE A 130 -19.08 4.16 -22.83
CA PHE A 130 -19.54 5.56 -22.85
C PHE A 130 -20.96 5.74 -23.45
N ASP A 131 -21.51 4.70 -24.08
CA ASP A 131 -22.85 4.67 -24.67
C ASP A 131 -23.95 4.17 -23.72
N ARG A 132 -23.59 3.67 -22.53
CA ARG A 132 -24.55 3.12 -21.55
C ARG A 132 -24.40 3.79 -20.20
N ALA A 133 -25.49 4.42 -19.74
CA ALA A 133 -25.57 4.94 -18.39
C ALA A 133 -25.46 3.80 -17.37
N VAL A 134 -24.38 3.78 -16.60
CA VAL A 134 -24.28 2.98 -15.37
C VAL A 134 -24.86 3.83 -14.25
N ARG A 135 -25.91 3.32 -13.58
CA ARG A 135 -26.37 3.93 -12.33
C ARG A 135 -25.31 3.65 -11.28
N SER A 136 -24.62 4.70 -10.88
CA SER A 136 -23.76 4.73 -9.71
C SER A 136 -24.31 5.81 -8.80
N ASP A 137 -24.37 5.53 -7.50
CA ASP A 137 -24.60 6.57 -6.50
C ASP A 137 -23.33 7.41 -6.46
N VAL A 138 -23.32 8.47 -7.28
CA VAL A 138 -22.22 9.44 -7.27
C VAL A 138 -22.37 10.26 -6.00
N VAL A 139 -21.55 9.96 -5.00
CA VAL A 139 -21.36 10.85 -3.85
C VAL A 139 -20.43 11.96 -4.31
N MET A 140 -21.02 13.10 -4.68
CA MET A 140 -20.28 14.32 -4.97
C MET A 140 -20.04 15.07 -3.66
N GLU A 141 -18.78 15.27 -3.29
CA GLU A 141 -18.41 16.31 -2.34
C GLU A 141 -18.06 17.58 -3.13
N THR A 142 -18.84 18.65 -2.93
CA THR A 142 -18.58 19.94 -3.58
C THR A 142 -17.53 20.68 -2.79
N LEU A 143 -16.28 20.65 -3.27
CA LEU A 143 -15.24 21.55 -2.78
C LEU A 143 -15.40 22.91 -3.48
N ASN A 144 -15.86 23.93 -2.76
CA ASN A 144 -15.85 25.30 -3.26
C ASN A 144 -14.41 25.80 -3.28
N ILE A 145 -13.79 25.84 -4.46
CA ILE A 145 -12.55 26.58 -4.69
C ILE A 145 -12.93 28.06 -4.74
N VAL A 146 -13.00 28.68 -3.56
CA VAL A 146 -13.08 30.12 -3.44
C VAL A 146 -11.64 30.61 -3.51
N ASP A 147 -11.28 31.20 -4.63
CA ASP A 147 -9.99 31.87 -4.90
C ASP A 147 -8.92 31.00 -5.63
N LEU A 148 -8.78 31.27 -6.94
CA LEU A 148 -7.63 30.87 -7.79
C LEU A 148 -6.71 32.06 -8.08
N GLU A 149 -6.93 33.22 -7.46
CA GLU A 149 -6.22 34.47 -7.72
C GLU A 149 -5.74 35.15 -6.42
N THR A 150 -4.76 34.54 -5.76
CA THR A 150 -3.83 35.30 -4.93
C THR A 150 -2.43 35.28 -5.53
N GLY A 151 -2.33 35.92 -6.70
CA GLY A 151 -1.07 36.45 -7.23
C GLY A 151 -0.82 37.87 -6.73
N VAL A 152 -0.48 38.03 -5.44
CA VAL A 152 0.04 39.31 -4.94
C VAL A 152 1.42 39.55 -5.53
N ARG A 153 1.58 40.54 -6.43
CA ARG A 153 2.81 41.32 -6.59
C ARG A 153 2.53 42.75 -7.07
N ALA A 154 2.91 43.68 -6.19
CA ALA A 154 3.30 45.09 -6.34
C ALA A 154 2.34 46.08 -7.02
#